data_AF-A0A1I5A778-F1
#
_entry.id   AF-A0A1I5A778-F1
#
_cell.length_a   1.000
_cell.length_b   1.000
_cell.length_c   1.000
_cell.angle_alpha   90.00
_cell.angle_beta   90.00
_cell.angle_gamma   90.00
#
_symmetry.space_group_name_H-M   'P 1'
#
loop_
_entity.id
_entity.type
_entity.pdbx_description
1 polymer ?
#
loop_
_entity_poly.entity_id
_entity_poly.type
_entity_poly.pdbx_seq_one_letter_code
_entity_poly.pdbx_strand_id
1 'polypeptide(L)'
;MDKEQWQNLYNLFDRTHSDFLLAYPQYRNGKNQKIRDTATREMDNAIRTADFNIRRNKEVYELITGGENVSDYGRTIIYEEFTRYNYFGDDMAKLLVLIKDKISQFK
;
A
#
# COMPACT_ATOMS: atom_id res chain seq x y z
N MET A 1 -12.14 -0.32 -13.73
CA MET A 1 -11.39 -1.59 -13.83
C MET A 1 -12.37 -2.75 -13.78
N ASP A 2 -12.06 -3.88 -14.41
CA ASP A 2 -12.83 -5.13 -14.31
C ASP A 2 -12.41 -5.98 -13.09
N LYS A 3 -13.13 -7.10 -12.86
CA LYS A 3 -12.89 -8.01 -11.74
C LYS A 3 -11.48 -8.59 -11.74
N GLU A 4 -10.98 -9.00 -12.90
CA GLU A 4 -9.65 -9.61 -13.04
C GLU A 4 -8.54 -8.59 -12.74
N GLN A 5 -8.69 -7.36 -13.22
CA GLN A 5 -7.79 -6.25 -12.90
C GLN A 5 -7.74 -5.97 -11.39
N TRP A 6 -8.89 -5.94 -10.71
CA TRP A 6 -8.93 -5.80 -9.25
C TRP A 6 -8.26 -6.97 -8.53
N GLN A 7 -8.45 -8.20 -9.01
CA GLN A 7 -7.86 -9.39 -8.41
C GLN A 7 -6.32 -9.40 -8.56
N ASN A 8 -5.82 -8.96 -9.72
CA ASN A 8 -4.40 -8.81 -9.97
C ASN A 8 -3.78 -7.74 -9.07
N LEU A 9 -4.46 -6.60 -8.89
CA LEU A 9 -4.03 -5.56 -7.96
C LEU A 9 -4.05 -6.04 -6.51
N TYR A 10 -5.08 -6.78 -6.09
CA TYR A 10 -5.15 -7.39 -4.77
C TYR A 10 -3.91 -8.26 -4.50
N ASN A 11 -3.62 -9.19 -5.40
CA ASN A 11 -2.49 -10.12 -5.25
C ASN A 11 -1.14 -9.38 -5.19
N LEU A 12 -0.98 -8.33 -6.00
CA LEU A 12 0.22 -7.49 -5.99
C LEU A 12 0.38 -6.75 -4.65
N PHE A 13 -0.69 -6.12 -4.16
CA PHE A 13 -0.66 -5.39 -2.90
C PHE A 13 -0.51 -6.31 -1.69
N ASP A 14 -1.12 -7.50 -1.70
CA ASP A 14 -1.01 -8.49 -0.63
C ASP A 14 0.43 -9.02 -0.49
N ARG A 15 1.09 -9.27 -1.62
CA ARG A 15 2.52 -9.60 -1.66
C ARG A 15 3.38 -8.45 -1.15
N THR A 16 3.14 -7.24 -1.65
CA THR A 16 3.88 -6.04 -1.26
C THR A 16 3.75 -5.75 0.24
N HIS A 17 2.55 -5.94 0.79
CA HIS A 17 2.26 -5.83 2.21
C HIS A 17 3.04 -6.86 3.02
N SER A 18 3.04 -8.12 2.57
CA SER A 18 3.79 -9.20 3.21
C SER A 18 5.29 -8.92 3.23
N ASP A 19 5.86 -8.49 2.10
CA ASP A 19 7.27 -8.12 1.98
C ASP A 19 7.64 -7.00 2.98
N PHE A 20 6.78 -5.98 3.08
CA PHE A 20 6.95 -4.88 4.04
C PHE A 20 6.92 -5.38 5.50
N LEU A 21 5.92 -6.20 5.86
CA LEU A 21 5.77 -6.71 7.22
C LEU A 21 6.91 -7.63 7.65
N LEU A 22 7.51 -8.38 6.72
CA LEU A 22 8.68 -9.21 7.01
C LEU A 22 9.93 -8.38 7.28
N ALA A 23 10.11 -7.27 6.55
CA ALA A 23 11.25 -6.38 6.71
C ALA A 23 11.14 -5.46 7.96
N TYR A 24 9.92 -5.06 8.33
CA TYR A 24 9.70 -4.06 9.38
C TYR A 24 10.35 -4.39 10.76
N PRO A 25 10.27 -5.63 11.29
CA PRO A 25 10.94 -5.97 12.53
C PRO A 25 12.47 -5.87 12.44
N GLN A 26 13.05 -6.19 11.28
CA GLN A 26 14.49 -6.10 11.04
C GLN A 26 14.95 -4.65 10.92
N TYR A 27 14.13 -3.79 10.32
CA TYR A 27 14.36 -2.34 10.32
C TYR A 27 14.38 -1.77 11.74
N ARG A 28 13.41 -2.14 12.58
CA ARG A 28 13.28 -1.65 13.97
C ARG A 28 14.35 -2.22 14.91
N ASN A 29 14.60 -3.52 14.83
CA ASN A 29 15.31 -4.28 15.86
C ASN A 29 16.54 -5.03 15.33
N GLY A 30 16.97 -4.79 14.09
CA GLY A 30 18.10 -5.46 13.48
C GLY A 30 19.37 -5.30 14.30
N LYS A 31 20.08 -6.40 14.55
CA LYS A 31 21.26 -6.47 15.44
C LYS A 31 22.46 -5.62 14.97
N ASN A 32 22.51 -5.23 13.71
CA ASN A 32 23.57 -4.39 13.16
C ASN A 32 23.04 -3.49 12.04
N GLN A 33 23.85 -2.50 11.66
CA GLN A 33 23.47 -1.51 10.64
C GLN A 33 23.19 -2.15 9.29
N LYS A 34 23.99 -3.13 8.85
CA LYS A 34 23.82 -3.79 7.56
C LYS A 34 22.44 -4.47 7.43
N ILE A 35 21.95 -5.11 8.51
CA ILE A 35 20.62 -5.73 8.52
C ILE A 35 19.52 -4.67 8.43
N ARG A 36 19.66 -3.58 9.18
CA ARG A 36 18.70 -2.47 9.13
C ARG A 36 18.67 -1.82 7.74
N ASP A 37 19.83 -1.61 7.12
CA ASP A 37 19.94 -1.04 5.77
C ASP A 37 19.29 -1.94 4.71
N THR A 38 19.47 -3.27 4.82
CA THR A 38 18.79 -4.22 3.93
C THR A 38 17.27 -4.15 4.12
N ALA A 39 16.79 -4.17 5.36
CA ALA A 39 15.37 -4.08 5.67
C ALA A 39 14.74 -2.76 5.19
N THR A 40 15.45 -1.63 5.35
CA THR A 40 15.02 -0.33 4.80
C THR A 40 14.84 -0.40 3.29
N ARG A 41 15.77 -1.03 2.56
CA ARG A 41 15.65 -1.18 1.10
C ARG A 41 14.46 -2.06 0.70
N GLU A 42 14.21 -3.12 1.45
CA GLU A 42 13.05 -4.00 1.22
C GLU A 42 11.73 -3.24 1.45
N MET A 43 11.63 -2.49 2.54
CA MET A 43 10.48 -1.63 2.83
C MET A 43 10.29 -0.54 1.76
N ASP A 44 11.37 0.13 1.35
CA ASP A 44 11.34 1.14 0.28
C ASP A 44 10.85 0.54 -1.04
N ASN A 45 11.33 -0.65 -1.40
CA ASN A 45 10.92 -1.33 -2.61
C ASN A 45 9.42 -1.66 -2.56
N ALA A 46 8.94 -2.19 -1.43
CA ALA A 46 7.52 -2.47 -1.25
C ALA A 46 6.67 -1.20 -1.41
N ILE A 47 7.01 -0.12 -0.71
CA ILE A 47 6.30 1.15 -0.80
C ILE A 47 6.32 1.70 -2.23
N ARG A 48 7.47 1.67 -2.91
CA ARG A 48 7.58 2.14 -4.30
C ARG A 48 6.74 1.31 -5.26
N THR A 49 6.70 -0.01 -5.09
CA THR A 49 5.86 -0.89 -5.91
C THR A 49 4.38 -0.58 -5.70
N ALA A 50 3.96 -0.39 -4.44
CA ALA A 50 2.59 0.03 -4.14
C ALA A 50 2.27 1.42 -4.75
N ASP A 51 3.12 2.41 -4.49
CA ASP A 51 2.96 3.79 -4.94
C ASP A 51 2.83 3.89 -6.47
N PHE A 52 3.71 3.20 -7.20
CA PHE A 52 3.65 3.14 -8.65
C PHE A 52 2.32 2.61 -9.17
N ASN A 53 1.81 1.53 -8.57
CA ASN A 53 0.55 0.92 -9.00
C ASN A 53 -0.66 1.77 -8.59
N ILE A 54 -0.64 2.42 -7.42
CA ILE A 54 -1.75 3.28 -6.98
C ILE A 54 -1.81 4.54 -7.85
N ARG A 55 -0.70 5.24 -8.06
CA ARG A 55 -0.66 6.48 -8.87
C ARG A 55 -1.09 6.28 -10.32
N ARG A 56 -0.91 5.07 -10.87
CA ARG A 56 -1.34 4.74 -12.25
C ARG A 56 -2.79 4.29 -12.35
N ASN A 57 -3.45 4.04 -11.22
CA ASN A 57 -4.84 3.58 -11.18
C ASN A 57 -5.69 4.58 -10.38
N LYS A 58 -6.34 5.51 -11.09
CA LYS A 58 -7.19 6.55 -10.49
C LYS A 58 -8.23 5.98 -9.52
N GLU A 59 -8.88 4.87 -9.89
CA GLU A 59 -9.87 4.19 -9.04
C GLU A 59 -9.29 3.74 -7.69
N VAL A 60 -8.03 3.27 -7.67
CA VAL A 60 -7.35 2.84 -6.44
C VAL A 60 -6.92 4.05 -5.61
N TYR A 61 -6.41 5.09 -6.25
CA TYR A 61 -6.05 6.34 -5.59
C TYR A 61 -7.28 6.97 -4.92
N GLU A 62 -8.43 7.00 -5.59
CA GLU A 62 -9.68 7.47 -5.01
C GLU A 62 -10.16 6.57 -3.87
N LEU A 63 -10.00 5.25 -4.01
CA LEU A 63 -10.37 4.29 -2.97
C LEU A 63 -9.61 4.52 -1.66
N ILE A 64 -8.30 4.78 -1.73
CA ILE A 64 -7.48 5.02 -0.53
C ILE A 64 -7.65 6.44 0.04
N THR A 65 -7.96 7.42 -0.79
CA THR A 65 -8.06 8.83 -0.36
C THR A 65 -9.47 9.29 0.00
N GLY A 66 -10.47 8.39 -0.03
CA GLY A 66 -11.86 8.71 0.33
C GLY A 66 -12.72 9.29 -0.79
N GLY A 67 -12.20 9.35 -2.01
CA GLY A 67 -12.92 9.74 -3.22
C GLY A 67 -13.39 11.19 -3.25
N GLU A 68 -14.46 11.44 -4.02
CA GLU A 68 -14.93 12.79 -4.39
C GLU A 68 -15.29 13.71 -3.23
N ASN A 69 -15.60 13.14 -2.05
CA ASN A 69 -15.98 13.91 -0.86
C ASN A 69 -14.79 14.50 -0.09
N VAL A 70 -13.56 14.14 -0.45
CA VAL A 70 -12.33 14.68 0.14
C VAL A 70 -11.72 15.70 -0.82
N SER A 71 -11.33 16.86 -0.29
CA SER A 71 -10.65 17.90 -1.06
C SER A 71 -9.32 17.40 -1.61
N ASP A 72 -8.85 17.97 -2.73
CA ASP A 72 -7.58 17.56 -3.34
C ASP A 72 -6.41 17.64 -2.35
N TYR A 73 -6.36 18.72 -1.57
CA TYR A 73 -5.37 18.89 -0.51
C TYR A 73 -5.46 17.78 0.57
N GLY A 74 -6.69 17.44 1.00
CA GLY A 74 -6.90 16.35 1.95
C GLY A 74 -6.45 15.00 1.39
N ARG A 75 -6.71 14.73 0.10
CA ARG A 75 -6.25 13.50 -0.56
C ARG A 75 -4.73 13.43 -0.63
N THR A 76 -4.05 14.55 -0.90
CA THR A 76 -2.59 14.62 -0.88
C THR A 76 -2.03 14.27 0.50
N ILE A 77 -2.60 14.83 1.58
CA ILE A 77 -2.16 14.50 2.95
C ILE A 77 -2.33 13.02 3.25
N ILE A 78 -3.53 12.47 3.01
CA ILE A 78 -3.83 11.05 3.27
C ILE A 78 -2.84 10.16 2.51
N TYR A 79 -2.58 10.48 1.25
CA TYR A 79 -1.68 9.69 0.43
C TYR A 79 -0.21 9.83 0.84
N GLU A 80 0.23 11.02 1.23
CA GLU A 80 1.57 11.22 1.77
C GLU A 80 1.77 10.43 3.06
N GLU A 81 0.79 10.38 3.95
CA GLU A 81 0.84 9.58 5.17
C GLU A 81 0.93 8.08 4.86
N PHE A 82 0.10 7.59 3.93
CA PHE A 82 0.11 6.19 3.50
C PHE A 82 1.51 5.70 3.10
N THR A 83 2.30 6.52 2.41
CA THR A 83 3.64 6.12 1.93
C THR A 83 4.73 6.11 3.02
N ARG A 84 4.41 6.50 4.26
CA ARG A 84 5.37 6.51 5.37
C ARG A 84 5.40 5.15 6.07
N TYR A 85 6.59 4.74 6.52
CA TYR A 85 6.82 3.41 7.12
C TYR A 85 5.91 3.09 8.31
N ASN A 86 5.58 4.09 9.12
CA ASN A 86 4.77 3.93 10.32
C ASN A 86 3.26 3.80 10.04
N TYR A 87 2.82 4.07 8.81
CA TYR A 87 1.41 3.98 8.41
C TYR A 87 1.18 2.92 7.33
N PHE A 88 2.16 2.70 6.46
CA PHE A 88 2.04 1.86 5.27
C PHE A 88 1.47 0.46 5.55
N GLY A 89 1.95 -0.23 6.59
CA GLY A 89 1.47 -1.58 6.92
C GLY A 89 -0.04 -1.61 7.20
N ASP A 90 -0.48 -0.78 8.16
CA ASP A 90 -1.89 -0.74 8.56
C ASP A 90 -2.79 -0.20 7.45
N ASP A 91 -2.34 0.82 6.72
CA ASP A 91 -3.15 1.41 5.65
C ASP A 91 -3.20 0.53 4.40
N MET A 92 -2.14 -0.23 4.10
CA MET A 92 -2.18 -1.25 3.05
C MET A 92 -3.16 -2.38 3.41
N ALA A 93 -3.18 -2.81 4.68
CA ALA A 93 -4.16 -3.79 5.14
C ALA A 93 -5.60 -3.30 4.96
N LYS A 94 -5.88 -2.02 5.27
CA LYS A 94 -7.18 -1.39 5.01
C LYS A 94 -7.51 -1.35 3.52
N LEU A 95 -6.55 -0.97 2.67
CA LEU A 95 -6.74 -0.96 1.21
C LEU A 95 -7.09 -2.36 0.68
N LEU A 96 -6.43 -3.41 1.17
CA LEU A 96 -6.72 -4.78 0.77
C LEU A 96 -8.16 -5.21 1.09
N VAL A 97 -8.71 -4.77 2.23
CA VAL A 97 -10.12 -4.98 2.58
C VAL A 97 -11.03 -4.26 1.59
N LEU A 98 -10.76 -2.98 1.32
CA LEU A 98 -11.54 -2.20 0.35
C LEU A 98 -11.53 -2.82 -1.05
N ILE A 99 -10.40 -3.37 -1.48
CA ILE A 99 -10.29 -4.06 -2.77
C ILE A 99 -11.09 -5.37 -2.77
N LYS A 100 -11.06 -6.16 -1.70
CA LYS A 100 -11.92 -7.35 -1.57
C LYS A 100 -13.40 -6.99 -1.71
N ASP A 101 -13.82 -5.92 -1.04
CA ASP A 101 -15.20 -5.44 -1.12
C ASP A 101 -15.54 -5.04 -2.57
N LYS A 102 -14.64 -4.36 -3.27
CA LYS A 102 -14.80 -4.05 -4.70
C LYS A 102 -14.94 -5.31 -5.56
N ILE A 103 -14.08 -6.31 -5.39
CA ILE A 103 -14.15 -7.59 -6.12
C ILE A 103 -15.50 -8.28 -5.89
N SER A 104 -16.02 -8.24 -4.66
CA SER A 104 -17.30 -8.87 -4.30
C SER A 104 -18.52 -8.24 -4.98
N GLN A 105 -18.41 -6.99 -5.44
CA GLN A 105 -19.48 -6.27 -6.14
C GLN A 105 -19.60 -6.69 -7.61
N PHE A 106 -18.57 -7.35 -8.17
CA PHE A 106 -18.64 -7.94 -9.51
C PHE A 106 -19.38 -9.28 -9.43
N LYS A 107 -20.67 -9.22 -9.80
CA LYS A 107 -21.58 -10.36 -9.94
C LYS A 107 -20.94 -11.53 -10.68
#